data_AF-A0AA94FAH2-F1
#
_entry.id   AF-A0AA94FAH2-F1
#
_cell.length_a   1.000
_cell.length_b   1.000
_cell.length_c   1.000
_cell.angle_alpha   90.00
_cell.angle_beta   90.00
_cell.angle_gamma   90.00
#
_symmetry.space_group_name_H-M   'P 1'
#
loop_
_entity.id
_entity.type
_entity.pdbx_description
1 polymer ?
#
loop_
_entity_poly.entity_id
_entity_poly.type
_entity_poly.pdbx_seq_one_letter_code
_entity_poly.pdbx_strand_id
1 'polypeptide(L)'
;YNADGTVVLANGSDVNSAITTATTNTGTLTLNGSSTVSGSVGASGALLKEINAGANGSSSTFSSDVYATNLDVEGTGTVNLNGDYTGTAIRYNADGTVVLANGSDVNSAITTATTNTGTLTLNGS
;
A
#
# COMPACT_ATOMS: atom_id res chain seq x y z
N TYR A 1 26.67 -1.28 -5.22
CA TYR A 1 26.03 -1.20 -3.90
C TYR A 1 24.54 -1.11 -4.18
N ASN A 2 23.75 -2.16 -3.93
CA ASN A 2 22.29 -2.06 -3.97
C ASN A 2 21.85 -1.75 -2.53
N ALA A 3 21.77 -0.47 -2.20
CA ALA A 3 21.20 -0.04 -0.93
C ALA A 3 19.67 -0.06 -1.08
N ASP A 4 18.98 -0.80 -0.22
CA ASP A 4 17.53 -0.68 -0.09
C ASP A 4 17.21 0.70 0.49
N GLY A 5 16.51 1.52 -0.28
CA GLY A 5 16.05 2.83 0.15
C GLY A 5 14.84 2.73 1.09
N THR A 6 14.62 3.76 1.89
CA THR A 6 13.40 3.90 2.69
C THR A 6 12.87 5.32 2.57
N VAL A 7 11.56 5.45 2.36
CA VAL A 7 10.82 6.71 2.39
C VAL A 7 9.77 6.61 3.49
N VAL A 8 9.75 7.59 4.40
CA VAL A 8 8.77 7.67 5.49
C VAL A 8 7.99 8.97 5.35
N LEU A 9 6.68 8.85 5.22
CA LEU A 9 5.73 9.95 5.12
C LEU A 9 5.16 10.18 6.51
N ALA A 10 5.38 11.36 7.07
CA ALA A 10 4.65 11.78 8.26
C ALA A 10 3.17 12.06 7.90
N ASN A 11 2.32 12.14 8.91
CA ASN A 11 0.93 12.54 8.71
C ASN A 11 0.83 13.87 7.94
N GLY A 12 0.01 13.89 6.89
CA GLY A 12 -0.21 15.03 5.98
C GLY A 12 0.93 15.26 4.97
N SER A 13 1.92 14.37 4.90
CA SER A 13 3.01 14.48 3.92
C SER A 13 2.58 13.81 2.62
N ASP A 14 1.88 14.53 1.75
CA ASP A 14 1.44 14.02 0.46
C ASP A 14 2.59 13.95 -0.56
N VAL A 15 2.49 13.03 -1.51
CA VAL A 15 3.45 12.85 -2.61
C VAL A 15 2.74 12.92 -3.95
N ASN A 16 3.11 13.91 -4.75
CA ASN A 16 2.45 14.25 -6.00
C ASN A 16 3.11 13.60 -7.23
N SER A 17 4.11 12.76 -7.02
CA SER A 17 4.99 12.20 -8.05
C SER A 17 5.12 10.68 -7.89
N ALA A 18 5.63 10.00 -8.91
CA ALA A 18 5.85 8.57 -8.83
C ALA A 18 6.91 8.21 -7.77
N ILE A 19 6.68 7.13 -7.04
CA ILE A 19 7.67 6.52 -6.14
C ILE A 19 8.17 5.27 -6.84
N THR A 20 9.44 5.26 -7.25
CA THR A 20 9.98 4.18 -8.09
C THR A 20 11.11 3.45 -7.40
N THR A 21 11.38 2.24 -7.89
CA THR A 21 12.62 1.53 -7.61
C THR A 21 13.23 1.02 -8.92
N ALA A 22 14.55 0.80 -8.94
CA ALA A 22 15.26 0.34 -10.12
C ALA A 22 15.06 -1.17 -10.39
N THR A 23 14.84 -1.96 -9.35
CA THR A 23 14.69 -3.42 -9.43
C THR A 23 13.62 -3.91 -8.47
N THR A 24 12.93 -4.97 -8.84
CA THR A 24 11.93 -5.62 -7.97
C THR A 24 12.53 -5.96 -6.59
N ASN A 25 11.69 -5.88 -5.56
CA ASN A 25 12.01 -6.25 -4.18
C ASN A 25 13.09 -5.38 -3.54
N THR A 26 13.11 -4.09 -3.89
CA THR A 26 13.95 -3.08 -3.24
C THR A 26 13.12 -1.84 -2.94
N GLY A 27 13.52 -1.06 -1.93
CA GLY A 27 12.79 0.12 -1.49
C GLY A 27 11.61 -0.19 -0.56
N THR A 28 11.50 0.57 0.52
CA THR A 28 10.38 0.51 1.46
C THR A 28 9.71 1.88 1.56
N LEU A 29 8.38 1.90 1.49
CA LEU A 29 7.55 3.08 1.69
C LEU A 29 6.75 2.93 2.97
N THR A 30 6.74 3.93 3.85
CA THR A 30 5.97 3.88 5.10
C THR A 30 5.14 5.14 5.27
N LEU A 31 3.84 4.99 5.49
CA LEU A 31 2.91 6.07 5.80
C LEU A 31 2.55 6.01 7.29
N ASN A 32 3.16 6.89 8.09
CA ASN A 32 2.94 6.94 9.55
C ASN A 32 1.62 7.64 9.95
N GLY A 33 0.78 7.99 8.98
CA GLY A 33 -0.48 8.67 9.18
C GLY A 33 -1.23 8.85 7.87
N SER A 34 -2.17 9.79 7.85
CA SER A 34 -2.95 10.10 6.66
C SER A 34 -2.09 10.83 5.65
N SER A 35 -1.92 10.26 4.47
CA SER A 35 -1.18 10.84 3.34
C SER A 35 -1.79 10.35 2.03
N THR A 36 -1.65 11.16 1.00
CA THR A 36 -2.01 10.81 -0.38
C THR A 36 -0.75 10.68 -1.23
N VAL A 37 -0.60 9.52 -1.86
CA VAL A 37 0.38 9.30 -2.93
C VAL A 37 -0.39 9.32 -4.24
N SER A 38 -0.28 10.43 -4.98
CA SER A 38 -1.03 10.62 -6.21
C SER A 38 -0.32 10.09 -7.45
N GLY A 39 1.01 9.88 -7.38
CA GLY A 39 1.75 9.19 -8.44
C GLY A 39 1.69 7.68 -8.28
N SER A 40 2.05 6.95 -9.35
CA SER A 40 2.18 5.49 -9.28
C SER A 40 3.27 5.09 -8.28
N VAL A 41 3.08 3.94 -7.64
CA VAL A 41 4.04 3.39 -6.68
C VAL A 41 4.61 2.08 -7.23
N GLY A 42 5.92 2.03 -7.46
CA GLY A 42 6.56 0.95 -8.21
C GLY A 42 6.13 0.90 -9.68
N ALA A 43 6.53 -0.16 -10.38
CA ALA A 43 6.10 -0.46 -11.74
C ALA A 43 6.10 -1.97 -12.00
N SER A 44 5.43 -2.42 -13.06
CA SER A 44 5.56 -3.81 -13.55
C SER A 44 7.03 -4.12 -13.89
N GLY A 45 7.56 -5.18 -13.29
CA GLY A 45 8.99 -5.55 -13.37
C GLY A 45 9.91 -4.84 -12.38
N ALA A 46 9.42 -3.83 -11.65
CA ALA A 46 10.16 -3.10 -10.63
C ALA A 46 9.25 -2.79 -9.41
N LEU A 47 8.82 -3.83 -8.71
CA LEU A 47 7.97 -3.71 -7.53
C LEU A 47 8.79 -3.20 -6.34
N LEU A 48 8.21 -2.30 -5.54
CA LEU A 48 8.77 -1.99 -4.22
C LEU A 48 8.82 -3.26 -3.37
N LYS A 49 9.78 -3.35 -2.45
CA LYS A 49 9.84 -4.47 -1.51
C LYS A 49 8.63 -4.47 -0.58
N GLU A 50 8.28 -3.31 -0.05
CA GLU A 50 7.28 -3.22 1.02
C GLU A 50 6.66 -1.84 1.09
N ILE A 51 5.36 -1.81 1.36
CA ILE A 51 4.59 -0.62 1.71
C ILE A 51 3.96 -0.88 3.07
N ASN A 52 4.21 0.00 4.04
CA ASN A 52 3.59 -0.03 5.36
C ASN A 52 2.59 1.13 5.44
N ALA A 53 1.31 0.82 5.63
CA ALA A 53 0.23 1.81 5.62
C ALA A 53 -0.89 1.45 6.62
N GLY A 54 -1.94 2.27 6.68
CA GLY A 54 -3.09 1.99 7.53
C GLY A 54 -2.80 2.23 9.02
N ALA A 55 -1.95 3.20 9.35
CA ALA A 55 -1.67 3.60 10.74
C ALA A 55 -2.99 3.91 11.50
N ASN A 56 -3.02 3.64 12.80
CA ASN A 56 -4.23 3.74 13.63
C ASN A 56 -4.99 5.06 13.45
N GLY A 57 -6.29 4.97 13.15
CA GLY A 57 -7.17 6.14 12.99
C GLY A 57 -6.83 7.06 11.82
N SER A 58 -6.02 6.58 10.86
CA SER A 58 -5.58 7.36 9.70
C SER A 58 -6.12 6.82 8.38
N SER A 59 -5.92 7.57 7.29
CA SER A 59 -6.33 7.19 5.94
C SER A 59 -5.18 7.41 4.97
N SER A 60 -4.55 6.32 4.55
CA SER A 60 -3.54 6.29 3.50
C SER A 60 -4.23 6.15 2.14
N THR A 61 -3.92 7.01 1.16
CA THR A 61 -4.55 6.97 -0.16
C THR A 61 -3.51 6.80 -1.26
N PHE A 62 -3.67 5.77 -2.08
CA PHE A 62 -2.93 5.59 -3.32
C PHE A 62 -3.88 5.91 -4.48
N SER A 63 -3.66 7.03 -5.18
CA SER A 63 -4.57 7.50 -6.23
C SER A 63 -4.35 6.84 -7.60
N SER A 64 -3.32 6.01 -7.72
CA SER A 64 -2.90 5.34 -8.96
C SER A 64 -2.41 3.93 -8.64
N ASP A 65 -2.06 3.17 -9.68
CA ASP A 65 -1.60 1.80 -9.53
C ASP A 65 -0.40 1.66 -8.58
N VAL A 66 -0.43 0.56 -7.85
CA VAL A 66 0.57 0.17 -6.86
C VAL A 66 1.16 -1.18 -7.24
N TYR A 67 2.48 -1.22 -7.36
CA TYR A 67 3.31 -2.37 -7.64
C TYR A 67 4.29 -2.57 -6.49
N ALA A 68 3.94 -3.45 -5.55
CA ALA A 68 4.77 -3.76 -4.39
C ALA A 68 4.70 -5.25 -4.07
N THR A 69 5.80 -5.84 -3.57
CA THR A 69 5.78 -7.24 -3.14
C THR A 69 4.76 -7.41 -2.01
N ASN A 70 4.80 -6.53 -1.00
CA ASN A 70 3.89 -6.57 0.13
C ASN A 70 3.31 -5.18 0.45
N LEU A 71 2.03 -5.16 0.80
CA LEU A 71 1.35 -4.05 1.46
C LEU A 71 0.93 -4.53 2.85
N ASP A 72 1.49 -3.90 3.87
CA ASP A 72 1.22 -4.20 5.27
C ASP A 72 0.26 -3.16 5.82
N VAL A 73 -0.89 -3.64 6.26
CA VAL A 73 -1.89 -2.86 6.97
C VAL A 73 -1.57 -3.00 8.45
N GLU A 74 -0.77 -2.05 8.95
CA GLU A 74 -0.08 -2.13 10.25
C GLU A 74 -0.95 -1.72 11.44
N GLY A 75 -2.02 -0.97 11.19
CA GLY A 75 -2.90 -0.45 12.23
C GLY A 75 -4.38 -0.63 11.89
N THR A 76 -5.22 0.05 12.66
CA THR A 76 -6.69 0.08 12.49
C THR A 76 -7.17 1.13 11.49
N GLY A 77 -6.25 1.77 10.77
CA GLY A 77 -6.59 2.79 9.77
C GLY A 77 -7.10 2.19 8.45
N THR A 78 -7.33 3.08 7.50
CA THR A 78 -7.80 2.74 6.16
C THR A 78 -6.68 2.92 5.14
N VAL A 79 -6.56 1.98 4.20
CA VAL A 79 -5.77 2.10 2.98
C VAL A 79 -6.73 2.14 1.80
N ASN A 80 -6.79 3.26 1.09
CA ASN A 80 -7.59 3.43 -0.12
C ASN A 80 -6.71 3.14 -1.34
N LEU A 81 -7.07 2.11 -2.09
CA LEU A 81 -6.49 1.73 -3.37
C LEU A 81 -7.43 2.21 -4.48
N ASN A 82 -7.14 3.37 -5.05
CA ASN A 82 -7.94 3.95 -6.13
C ASN A 82 -7.44 3.55 -7.54
N GLY A 83 -6.38 2.74 -7.59
CA GLY A 83 -5.90 2.04 -8.77
C GLY A 83 -5.60 0.58 -8.42
N ASP A 84 -5.06 -0.17 -9.37
CA ASP A 84 -4.80 -1.58 -9.17
C ASP A 84 -3.69 -1.81 -8.14
N TYR A 85 -3.80 -2.88 -7.35
CA TYR A 85 -2.69 -3.38 -6.56
C TYR A 85 -2.17 -4.68 -7.15
N THR A 86 -0.91 -4.70 -7.56
CA THR A 86 -0.21 -5.88 -8.06
C THR A 86 0.97 -6.21 -7.17
N GLY A 87 0.99 -7.43 -6.64
CA GLY A 87 1.98 -7.82 -5.65
C GLY A 87 1.94 -9.29 -5.27
N THR A 88 2.73 -9.66 -4.26
CA THR A 88 2.65 -10.99 -3.67
C THR A 88 1.50 -11.06 -2.68
N ALA A 89 1.42 -10.09 -1.75
CA ALA A 89 0.36 -10.08 -0.75
C ALA A 89 -0.06 -8.68 -0.28
N ILE A 90 -1.32 -8.57 0.13
CA ILE A 90 -1.79 -7.61 1.14
C ILE A 90 -1.87 -8.37 2.46
N ARG A 91 -1.19 -7.87 3.49
CA ARG A 91 -1.08 -8.48 4.81
C ARG A 91 -1.72 -7.59 5.86
N TYR A 92 -2.78 -8.10 6.51
CA TYR A 92 -3.37 -7.43 7.66
C TYR A 92 -2.63 -7.84 8.94
N ASN A 93 -1.76 -6.96 9.42
CA ASN A 93 -1.07 -7.10 10.70
C ASN A 93 -1.95 -6.62 11.88
N ALA A 94 -2.98 -5.82 11.58
CA ALA A 94 -3.99 -5.35 12.53
C ALA A 94 -5.40 -5.29 11.88
N ASP A 95 -6.40 -4.83 12.64
CA ASP A 95 -7.81 -4.69 12.22
C ASP A 95 -8.07 -3.49 11.30
N GLY A 96 -7.15 -3.21 10.39
CA GLY A 96 -7.29 -2.13 9.42
C GLY A 96 -8.22 -2.50 8.27
N THR A 97 -8.55 -1.49 7.47
CA THR A 97 -9.42 -1.63 6.30
C THR A 97 -8.66 -1.33 5.02
N VAL A 98 -8.78 -2.18 4.01
CA VAL A 98 -8.44 -1.81 2.63
C VAL A 98 -9.73 -1.56 1.88
N VAL A 99 -9.79 -0.43 1.18
CA VAL A 99 -10.89 -0.07 0.28
C VAL A 99 -10.35 -0.12 -1.14
N LEU A 100 -10.92 -0.98 -1.97
CA LEU A 100 -10.63 -1.07 -3.39
C LEU A 100 -11.69 -0.28 -4.16
N ALA A 101 -11.24 0.65 -5.01
CA ALA A 101 -12.14 1.44 -5.84
C ALA A 101 -12.83 0.62 -6.92
N ASN A 102 -13.93 1.16 -7.45
CA ASN A 102 -14.65 0.56 -8.56
C ASN A 102 -13.76 0.51 -9.82
N GLY A 103 -13.73 -0.65 -10.48
CA GLY A 103 -12.92 -0.88 -11.68
C GLY A 103 -11.43 -1.13 -11.41
N SER A 104 -11.03 -1.25 -10.14
CA SER A 104 -9.66 -1.63 -9.76
C SER A 104 -9.60 -3.10 -9.34
N ASP A 105 -8.44 -3.71 -9.57
CA ASP A 105 -8.16 -5.11 -9.25
C ASP A 105 -7.10 -5.25 -8.15
N VAL A 106 -7.21 -6.35 -7.38
CA VAL A 106 -6.15 -6.82 -6.48
C VAL A 106 -5.58 -8.11 -7.05
N ASN A 107 -4.39 -8.00 -7.65
CA ASN A 107 -3.62 -9.11 -8.21
C ASN A 107 -2.56 -9.59 -7.20
N SER A 108 -3.02 -10.08 -6.05
CA SER A 108 -2.16 -10.60 -4.97
C SER A 108 -2.93 -11.51 -4.03
N ALA A 109 -2.22 -12.23 -3.15
CA ALA A 109 -2.87 -12.90 -2.03
C ALA A 109 -3.37 -11.89 -0.98
N ILE A 110 -4.43 -12.23 -0.26
CA ILE A 110 -4.90 -11.44 0.88
C ILE A 110 -4.83 -12.33 2.11
N THR A 111 -4.10 -11.87 3.13
CA THR A 111 -3.77 -12.68 4.31
C THR A 111 -3.93 -11.88 5.60
N THR A 112 -4.19 -12.58 6.70
CA THR A 112 -4.29 -11.99 8.04
C THR A 112 -3.24 -12.62 8.93
N ALA A 113 -2.53 -11.82 9.72
CA ALA A 113 -1.50 -12.32 10.62
C ALA A 113 -2.10 -13.04 11.84
N THR A 114 -3.31 -12.64 12.24
CA THR A 114 -4.07 -13.29 13.32
C THR A 114 -5.52 -13.54 12.90
N THR A 115 -6.24 -14.34 13.68
CA THR A 115 -7.65 -14.63 13.42
C THR A 115 -8.51 -13.40 13.63
N ASN A 116 -9.56 -13.26 12.82
CA ASN A 116 -10.56 -12.20 12.96
C ASN A 116 -10.02 -10.78 12.72
N THR A 117 -8.93 -10.62 11.98
CA THR A 117 -8.39 -9.30 11.64
C THR A 117 -8.58 -8.91 10.19
N GLY A 118 -8.59 -7.60 9.95
CA GLY A 118 -8.66 -7.00 8.62
C GLY A 118 -10.05 -6.94 8.01
N THR A 119 -10.30 -5.91 7.22
CA THR A 119 -11.53 -5.76 6.41
C THR A 119 -11.15 -5.34 5.00
N LEU A 120 -11.59 -6.09 3.99
CA LEU A 120 -11.53 -5.67 2.60
C LEU A 120 -12.91 -5.18 2.16
N THR A 121 -12.99 -3.95 1.70
CA THR A 121 -14.19 -3.38 1.09
C THR A 121 -14.00 -3.30 -0.42
N LEU A 122 -14.91 -3.93 -1.16
CA LEU A 122 -14.97 -3.86 -2.62
C LEU A 122 -16.10 -2.91 -2.99
N ASN A 123 -15.75 -1.72 -3.48
CA ASN A 123 -16.75 -0.78 -4.00
C ASN A 123 -17.20 -1.28 -5.38
N GLY A 124 -18.06 -2.31 -5.40
CA GLY A 124 -18.62 -2.89 -6.62
C GLY A 124 -19.40 -1.87 -7.47
N SER A 125 -19.46 -2.13 -8.77
CA SER A 125 -20.25 -1.38 -9.76
C SER A 125 -21.75 -1.60 -9.63
#